data_AF-A0A256GFW3-F1
#
_entry.id   AF-A0A256GFW3-F1
#
_cell.length_a   1.000
_cell.length_b   1.000
_cell.length_c   1.000
_cell.angle_alpha   90.00
_cell.angle_beta   90.00
_cell.angle_gamma   90.00
#
_symmetry.space_group_name_H-M   'P 1'
#
loop_
_entity.id
_entity.type
_entity.pdbx_description
1 polymer ?
#
loop_
_entity_poly.entity_id
_entity_poly.type
_entity_poly.pdbx_seq_one_letter_code
_entity_poly.pdbx_strand_id
1 'polypeptide(L)' 'MVFLIQNSQNRDSCALQAKLDELLHALKDAREDVIGIEHLPLKELVKLREEIEENAVKST' A
#
# COMPACT_ATOMS: atom_id res chain seq x y z
N MET A 1 -12.79 7.40 26.17
CA MET A 1 -11.32 7.24 26.22
C MET A 1 -10.80 6.38 25.06
N VAL A 2 -11.26 6.63 23.81
CA VAL A 2 -10.93 5.85 22.58
C VAL A 2 -10.16 6.70 21.55
N PHE A 3 -10.10 8.02 21.73
CA PHE A 3 -9.37 8.95 20.85
C PHE A 3 -7.85 8.78 20.86
N LEU A 4 -7.25 8.47 22.02
CA LEU A 4 -5.80 8.29 22.14
C LEU A 4 -5.32 6.96 21.52
N ILE A 5 -6.15 5.92 21.59
CA ILE A 5 -5.83 4.58 21.06
C ILE A 5 -5.86 4.60 19.52
N GLN A 6 -6.85 5.27 18.92
CA GLN A 6 -6.94 5.42 17.47
C GLN A 6 -5.83 6.31 16.90
N ASN A 7 -5.37 7.33 17.64
CA ASN A 7 -4.28 8.20 17.17
C ASN A 7 -2.93 7.46 17.10
N SER A 8 -2.64 6.59 18.09
CA SER A 8 -1.47 5.70 18.02
C SER A 8 -1.59 4.68 16.89
N GLN A 9 -2.76 4.04 16.74
CA GLN A 9 -2.99 3.04 15.70
C GLN A 9 -2.85 3.62 14.28
N ASN A 10 -3.41 4.80 14.02
CA ASN A 10 -3.25 5.48 12.73
C ASN A 10 -1.78 5.85 12.45
N ARG A 11 -1.03 6.27 13.48
CA ARG A 11 0.38 6.59 13.34
C ARG A 11 1.24 5.36 13.06
N ASP A 12 0.95 4.25 13.73
CA ASP A 12 1.68 3.00 13.56
C ASP A 12 1.42 2.39 12.16
N SER A 13 0.18 2.49 11.65
CA SER A 13 -0.15 2.11 10.27
C SER A 13 0.58 2.96 9.23
N CYS A 14 0.61 4.30 9.39
CA CYS A 14 1.38 5.17 8.49
C CYS A 14 2.88 4.88 8.54
N ALA A 15 3.43 4.60 9.72
CA ALA A 15 4.84 4.25 9.86
C ALA A 15 5.18 2.90 9.20
N LEU A 16 4.23 1.95 9.19
CA LEU A 16 4.38 0.69 8.46
C LEU A 16 4.34 0.92 6.94
N GLN A 17 3.38 1.71 6.45
CA GLN A 17 3.26 2.05 5.03
C GLN A 17 4.54 2.71 4.50
N ALA A 18 5.05 3.74 5.19
CA ALA A 18 6.27 4.42 4.78
C ALA A 18 7.50 3.50 4.69
N LYS A 19 7.60 2.47 5.56
CA LYS A 19 8.67 1.48 5.49
C LYS A 19 8.51 0.54 4.29
N LEU A 20 7.28 0.17 3.95
CA LEU A 20 6.99 -0.65 2.78
C LEU A 20 7.26 0.13 1.49
N ASP A 21 6.91 1.41 1.46
CA ASP A 21 7.20 2.30 0.33
C ASP A 21 8.71 2.44 0.10
N GLU A 22 9.50 2.59 1.15
CA GLU A 22 10.97 2.61 1.06
C GLU A 22 11.52 1.29 0.51
N LEU A 23 10.98 0.14 0.94
CA LEU A 23 11.39 -1.16 0.40
C LEU A 23 11.02 -1.32 -1.08
N LEU A 24 9.84 -0.85 -1.48
CA LEU A 24 9.39 -0.88 -2.87
C LEU A 24 10.27 0.04 -3.73
N HIS A 25 10.60 1.24 -3.26
CA HIS A 25 11.49 2.15 -3.98
C HIS A 25 12.93 1.61 -4.10
N ALA A 26 13.42 0.88 -3.08
CA ALA A 26 14.74 0.26 -3.12
C ALA A 26 14.84 -0.94 -4.09
N LEU A 27 13.71 -1.55 -4.45
CA LEU A 27 13.65 -2.71 -5.35
C LEU A 27 13.54 -2.26 -6.81
N LYS A 28 14.59 -2.52 -7.61
CA LYS A 28 14.66 -2.09 -9.03
C LYS A 28 13.53 -2.58 -9.93
N ASP A 29 12.96 -3.75 -9.63
CA ASP A 29 11.88 -4.37 -10.41
C ASP A 29 10.53 -4.29 -9.70
N ALA A 30 10.44 -3.57 -8.57
CA ALA A 30 9.16 -3.37 -7.92
C ALA A 30 8.33 -2.33 -8.67
N ARG A 31 7.01 -2.52 -8.65
CA ARG A 31 6.06 -1.59 -9.24
C ARG A 31 5.93 -0.37 -8.32
N GLU A 32 6.60 0.73 -8.65
CA GLU A 32 6.50 1.97 -7.85
C GLU A 32 5.08 2.56 -7.83
N ASP A 33 4.23 2.22 -8.80
CA ASP A 33 2.82 2.66 -8.86
C ASP A 33 1.96 2.22 -7.67
N VAL A 34 2.46 1.29 -6.83
CA VAL A 34 1.77 0.88 -5.61
C VAL A 34 2.13 1.70 -4.36
N ILE A 35 3.10 2.61 -4.47
CA ILE A 35 3.49 3.50 -3.37
C ILE A 35 2.38 4.53 -3.16
N GLY A 36 1.91 4.68 -1.92
CA GLY A 36 0.90 5.69 -1.55
C GLY A 36 -0.54 5.40 -2.00
N ILE A 37 -0.86 4.16 -2.39
CA ILE A 37 -2.20 3.77 -2.86
C ILE A 37 -3.28 3.89 -1.79
N GLU A 38 -2.91 3.96 -0.52
CA GLU A 38 -3.82 4.15 0.61
C GLU A 38 -4.59 5.48 0.57
N HIS A 39 -4.09 6.46 -0.19
CA HIS A 39 -4.77 7.73 -0.41
C HIS A 39 -5.77 7.69 -1.57
N LEU A 40 -5.77 6.62 -2.36
CA LEU A 40 -6.66 6.50 -3.51
C LEU A 40 -8.10 6.19 -3.10
N PRO A 41 -9.08 6.61 -3.91
CA PRO A 41 -10.46 6.20 -3.74
C PRO A 41 -10.57 4.67 -3.81
N LEU A 42 -11.47 4.08 -3.00
CA LEU A 42 -11.67 2.63 -2.94
C LEU A 42 -11.86 1.97 -4.31
N LYS A 43 -12.55 2.64 -5.24
CA LYS A 43 -12.77 2.13 -6.61
C LYS A 43 -11.48 1.96 -7.41
N GLU A 44 -10.52 2.86 -7.21
CA GLU A 44 -9.22 2.81 -7.88
C GLU A 44 -8.32 1.76 -7.22
N LEU A 45 -8.38 1.67 -5.89
CA LEU A 45 -7.66 0.68 -5.11
C LEU A 45 -8.08 -0.76 -5.47
N VAL A 46 -9.38 -1.00 -5.69
CA VAL A 46 -9.91 -2.29 -6.17
C VAL A 46 -9.40 -2.61 -7.57
N LYS A 47 -9.46 -1.66 -8.50
CA LYS A 47 -8.94 -1.87 -9.87
C LYS A 47 -7.45 -2.21 -9.87
N LEU A 48 -6.66 -1.44 -9.12
CA LEU A 48 -5.22 -1.67 -9.03
C LEU A 48 -4.92 -3.06 -8.46
N ARG A 49 -5.69 -3.50 -7.46
CA ARG A 49 -5.57 -4.84 -6.91
C ARG A 49 -5.89 -5.93 -7.93
N GLU A 50 -6.97 -5.78 -8.69
CA GLU A 50 -7.32 -6.72 -9.77
C GLU A 50 -6.18 -6.82 -10.81
N GLU A 51 -5.60 -5.69 -11.21
CA GLU A 51 -4.46 -5.68 -12.13
C GLU A 51 -3.23 -6.40 -11.57
N ILE A 52 -2.92 -6.23 -10.28
CA ILE A 52 -1.80 -6.92 -9.62
C ILE A 52 -2.06 -8.42 -9.57
N GLU A 53 -3.27 -8.84 -9.16
CA GLU A 53 -3.66 -10.25 -9.13
C GLU A 53 -3.56 -10.89 -10.52
N GLU A 54 -4.01 -10.20 -11.57
CA GLU A 54 -3.86 -10.67 -12.95
C GLU A 54 -2.40 -10.79 -13.39
N ASN A 55 -1.56 -9.80 -13.08
CA ASN A 55 -0.15 -9.80 -13.47
C ASN A 55 0.67 -10.86 -12.73
N ALA A 56 0.32 -11.14 -11.48
CA ALA A 56 0.92 -12.22 -10.69
C ALA A 56 0.60 -13.59 -11.29
N VAL A 57 -0.64 -13.80 -11.78
CA VAL A 57 -1.03 -15.04 -12.47
C VAL A 57 -0.35 -15.20 -13.82
N LYS A 58 -0.12 -14.09 -14.55
CA LYS A 58 0.55 -14.12 -15.88
C LYS A 58 2.07 -14.29 -15.81
N SER A 59 2.70 -14.06 -14.65
CA SER A 59 4.15 -14.22 -14.44
C SER A 59 4.57 -15.62 -13.95
N THR A 60 3.64 -16.59 -13.93
CA THR A 60 3.90 -18.01 -13.64
C THR A 60 3.84 -18.83 -14.92
#